data_AF-A0A9D7VVY0-F1
#
_entry.id   AF-A0A9D7VVY0-F1
#
_cell.length_a   1.000
_cell.length_b   1.000
_cell.length_c   1.000
_cell.angle_alpha   90.00
_cell.angle_beta   90.00
_cell.angle_gamma   90.00
#
_symmetry.space_group_name_H-M   'P 1'
#
loop_
_entity.id
_entity.type
_entity.pdbx_description
1 polymer ?
#
loop_
_entity_poly.entity_id
_entity_poly.type
_entity_poly.pdbx_seq_one_letter_code
_entity_poly.pdbx_strand_id
1 'polypeptide(L)'
;MDRIDASMFCRITTVKLQRPANLSAILEAVERVAEPFGLVRVDIYTNGTDFYIGEISHTSNNAALRFIPPEAEQRISAIIFDEHGQS
;
A
#
# COMPACT_ATOMS: atom_id res chain seq x y z
N MET A 1 -30.21 -1.74 20.87
CA MET A 1 -29.95 -1.44 19.45
C MET A 1 -28.45 -1.55 19.31
N ASP A 2 -28.00 -2.78 19.06
CA ASP A 2 -26.61 -3.18 19.18
C ASP A 2 -25.79 -2.57 18.04
N ARG A 3 -24.77 -1.79 18.39
CA ARG A 3 -23.83 -1.26 17.40
C ARG A 3 -22.94 -2.42 16.97
N ILE A 4 -22.98 -2.71 15.68
CA ILE A 4 -22.10 -3.71 15.06
C ILE A 4 -20.69 -3.11 15.06
N ASP A 5 -19.78 -3.76 15.77
CA ASP A 5 -18.36 -3.42 15.79
C ASP A 5 -17.81 -3.64 14.38
N ALA A 6 -17.60 -2.53 13.65
CA ALA A 6 -17.00 -2.54 12.32
C ALA A 6 -15.50 -2.82 12.46
N SER A 7 -15.15 -4.02 12.92
CA SER A 7 -13.82 -4.56 12.72
C SER A 7 -13.65 -4.80 11.22
N MET A 8 -13.09 -3.80 10.53
CA MET A 8 -12.71 -3.97 9.13
C MET A 8 -11.46 -4.84 9.06
N PHE A 9 -11.71 -6.16 9.08
CA PHE A 9 -11.00 -7.20 8.32
C PHE A 9 -9.52 -7.48 8.56
N CYS A 10 -9.00 -7.28 9.77
CA CYS A 10 -7.92 -8.12 10.30
C CYS A 10 -7.92 -7.95 11.82
N ARG A 11 -7.84 -9.04 12.60
CA ARG A 11 -7.44 -8.90 14.01
C ARG A 11 -6.10 -8.17 13.99
N ILE A 12 -5.98 -7.04 14.68
CA ILE A 12 -4.68 -6.43 14.96
C ILE A 12 -3.89 -7.52 15.68
N THR A 13 -3.04 -8.21 14.93
CA THR A 13 -2.28 -9.31 15.45
C THR A 13 -1.15 -8.73 16.28
N THR A 14 -0.99 -9.22 17.51
CA THR A 14 0.18 -8.90 18.34
C THR A 14 1.41 -9.70 17.93
N VAL A 15 1.28 -10.57 16.93
CA VAL A 15 2.38 -11.36 16.38
C VAL A 15 3.36 -10.42 15.68
N LYS A 16 4.56 -10.32 16.26
CA LYS A 16 5.70 -9.67 15.62
C LYS A 16 6.30 -10.64 14.60
N LEU A 17 6.11 -10.35 13.32
CA LEU A 17 6.79 -11.08 12.25
C LEU A 17 8.25 -10.61 12.15
N GLN A 18 9.15 -11.55 11.89
CA GLN A 18 10.52 -11.20 11.58
C GLN A 18 10.59 -10.54 10.19
N ARG A 19 11.50 -9.60 10.03
CA ARG A 19 11.80 -8.99 8.74
C ARG A 19 12.23 -10.10 7.76
N PRO A 20 11.61 -10.21 6.57
CA PRO A 20 11.98 -11.25 5.61
C PRO A 20 13.41 -11.03 5.11
N ALA A 21 14.16 -12.13 4.95
CA ALA A 21 15.58 -12.07 4.56
C ALA A 21 15.76 -11.45 3.17
N ASN A 22 14.79 -11.64 2.27
CA ASN A 22 14.77 -11.11 0.92
C ASN A 22 14.14 -9.71 0.78
N LEU A 23 13.91 -8.97 1.87
CA LEU A 23 13.21 -7.66 1.79
C LEU A 23 13.87 -6.68 0.82
N SER A 24 15.20 -6.59 0.80
CA SER A 24 15.90 -5.65 -0.08
C SER A 24 15.62 -5.94 -1.56
N ALA A 25 15.60 -7.22 -1.95
CA ALA A 25 15.27 -7.62 -3.32
C ALA A 25 13.80 -7.34 -3.68
N ILE A 26 12.89 -7.51 -2.72
CA ILE A 26 11.48 -7.14 -2.88
C ILE A 26 11.34 -5.64 -3.14
N LEU A 27 12.02 -4.80 -2.35
CA LEU A 27 11.95 -3.34 -2.49
C LEU A 27 12.49 -2.88 -3.85
N GLU A 28 13.65 -3.40 -4.28
CA GLU A 28 14.22 -3.08 -5.60
C GLU A 28 13.25 -3.47 -6.74
N ALA A 29 12.63 -4.64 -6.66
CA ALA A 29 11.66 -5.08 -7.65
C ALA A 29 10.40 -4.20 -7.67
N VAL A 30 9.87 -3.82 -6.49
CA VAL A 30 8.70 -2.96 -6.36
C VAL A 30 8.99 -1.54 -6.87
N GLU A 31 10.17 -0.99 -6.60
CA GLU A 31 10.58 0.32 -7.12
C GLU A 31 10.56 0.36 -8.65
N ARG A 32 11.07 -0.70 -9.30
CA ARG A 32 11.05 -0.82 -10.76
C ARG A 32 9.63 -0.96 -11.33
N VAL A 33 8.76 -1.67 -10.63
CA VAL A 33 7.35 -1.80 -11.02
C VAL A 33 6.59 -0.49 -10.81
N ALA A 34 6.97 0.29 -9.80
CA ALA A 34 6.34 1.56 -9.47
C ALA A 34 6.81 2.73 -10.37
N GLU A 35 7.95 2.60 -11.05
CA GLU A 35 8.56 3.65 -11.89
C GLU A 35 7.58 4.43 -12.78
N PRO A 36 6.66 3.79 -13.55
CA PRO A 36 5.77 4.52 -14.45
C PRO A 36 4.56 5.16 -13.74
N PHE A 37 4.38 4.98 -12.43
CA PHE A 37 3.19 5.42 -11.71
C PHE A 37 3.53 6.51 -10.68
N GLY A 38 2.78 7.62 -10.69
CA GLY A 38 2.88 8.64 -9.62
C GLY A 38 2.40 8.11 -8.27
N LEU A 39 1.43 7.19 -8.27
CA LEU A 39 0.92 6.52 -7.08
C LEU A 39 0.44 5.11 -7.42
N VAL A 40 0.98 4.11 -6.71
CA VAL A 40 0.55 2.71 -6.86
C VAL A 40 0.77 1.93 -5.57
N ARG A 41 -0.13 0.98 -5.28
CA ARG A 41 0.06 -0.06 -4.27
C ARG A 41 0.43 -1.36 -4.98
N VAL A 42 1.49 -2.02 -4.51
CA VAL A 42 1.92 -3.32 -5.02
C VAL A 42 1.83 -4.33 -3.89
N ASP A 43 1.01 -5.36 -4.10
CA ASP A 43 0.84 -6.44 -3.14
C ASP A 43 1.84 -7.57 -3.44
N ILE A 44 2.57 -8.01 -2.41
CA ILE A 44 3.66 -9.00 -2.54
C ILE A 44 3.39 -10.21 -1.64
N TYR A 45 3.73 -11.40 -2.15
CA TYR A 45 3.82 -12.63 -1.37
C TYR A 45 5.28 -13.04 -1.23
N THR A 46 5.74 -13.40 -0.02
CA THR A 46 7.10 -13.88 0.22
C THR A 46 7.11 -15.02 1.23
N ASN A 47 7.97 -16.00 1.03
CA ASN A 47 8.28 -17.05 2.02
C ASN A 47 9.62 -16.78 2.75
N GLY A 48 10.25 -15.63 2.49
CA GLY A 48 11.56 -15.23 3.02
C GLY A 48 12.75 -15.55 2.10
N THR A 49 12.55 -16.41 1.09
CA THR A 49 13.55 -16.76 0.06
C THR A 49 13.09 -16.26 -1.30
N ASP A 50 11.93 -16.73 -1.74
CA ASP A 50 11.27 -16.32 -2.97
C ASP A 50 10.19 -15.27 -2.70
N PHE A 51 9.87 -14.48 -3.73
CA PHE A 51 8.76 -13.54 -3.68
C PHE A 51 8.04 -13.43 -5.03
N TYR A 52 6.78 -13.02 -4.99
CA TYR A 52 5.90 -12.89 -6.14
C TYR A 52 5.11 -11.58 -6.05
N ILE A 53 4.91 -10.94 -7.20
CA ILE A 53 4.02 -9.80 -7.35
C ILE A 53 2.61 -10.32 -7.57
N GLY A 54 1.69 -9.93 -6.69
CA GLY A 54 0.29 -10.36 -6.74
C GLY A 54 -0.59 -9.39 -7.50
N GLU A 55 -0.79 -8.20 -6.93
CA GLU A 55 -1.71 -7.17 -7.44
C GLU A 55 -1.00 -5.82 -7.55
N ILE A 56 -1.36 -5.07 -8.59
CA ILE A 56 -1.00 -3.66 -8.75
C ILE A 56 -2.30 -2.85 -8.76
N SER A 57 -2.44 -1.95 -7.80
CA SER A 57 -3.68 -1.20 -7.55
C SER A 57 -3.42 0.29 -7.40
N HIS A 58 -4.09 1.12 -8.21
CA HIS A 58 -3.97 2.59 -8.14
C HIS A 58 -4.79 3.18 -6.99
N THR A 59 -5.97 2.62 -6.72
CA THR A 59 -6.86 3.09 -5.65
C THR A 59 -7.26 1.91 -4.76
N SER A 60 -6.91 2.02 -3.48
CA SER A 60 -7.23 0.97 -2.52
C SER A 60 -8.74 0.96 -2.20
N ASN A 61 -9.32 -0.24 -2.05
CA ASN A 61 -10.71 -0.44 -1.62
C ASN A 61 -11.74 0.34 -2.46
N ASN A 62 -11.60 0.32 -3.79
CA ASN A 62 -12.48 1.04 -4.70
C ASN A 62 -12.59 2.55 -4.37
N ALA A 63 -11.47 3.17 -3.99
CA ALA A 63 -11.37 4.56 -3.55
C ALA A 63 -12.23 4.94 -2.32
N ALA A 64 -12.70 3.95 -1.54
CA ALA A 64 -13.53 4.20 -0.35
C ALA A 64 -12.75 4.19 0.97
N LEU A 65 -11.44 3.96 0.94
CA LEU A 65 -10.59 4.03 2.14
C LEU A 65 -10.28 5.48 2.52
N ARG A 66 -10.25 5.74 3.83
CA ARG A 66 -9.73 6.99 4.38
C ARG A 66 -8.22 6.90 4.50
N PHE A 67 -7.52 7.99 4.19
CA PHE A 67 -6.10 8.11 4.49
C PHE A 67 -5.87 8.15 5.99
N ILE A 68 -4.93 7.34 6.47
CA ILE A 68 -4.50 7.31 7.87
C ILE A 68 -2.96 7.38 7.87
N PRO A 69 -2.37 8.43 8.43
CA PRO A 69 -3.03 9.54 9.13
C PRO A 69 -3.71 10.53 8.14
N PRO A 70 -4.69 11.34 8.58
CA PRO A 70 -5.50 12.20 7.69
C PRO A 70 -4.68 13.15 6.80
N GLU A 71 -3.55 13.65 7.29
CA GLU A 71 -2.64 14.53 6.54
C GLU A 71 -2.05 13.87 5.28
N ALA A 72 -2.06 12.54 5.20
CA ALA A 72 -1.63 11.84 3.98
C ALA A 72 -2.54 12.13 2.78
N GLU A 73 -3.81 12.50 3.00
CA GLU A 73 -4.74 12.89 1.93
C GLU A 73 -4.22 14.09 1.13
N GLN A 74 -3.68 15.11 1.80
CA GLN A 74 -3.14 16.29 1.12
C GLN A 74 -1.96 15.93 0.22
N ARG A 75 -1.02 15.12 0.73
CA ARG A 75 0.16 14.69 -0.04
C ARG A 75 -0.25 13.85 -1.25
N ILE A 76 -1.20 12.94 -1.08
CA ILE A 76 -1.69 12.10 -2.18
C ILE A 76 -2.48 12.92 -3.20
N SER A 77 -3.28 13.90 -2.75
CA SER A 77 -4.01 14.80 -3.66
C SER A 77 -3.04 15.58 -4.56
N ALA A 78 -1.95 16.10 -4.02
CA ALA A 78 -0.94 16.82 -4.81
C ALA A 78 -0.30 15.94 -5.90
N ILE A 79 -0.11 14.64 -5.63
CA ILE A 79 0.41 13.66 -6.60
C ILE A 79 -0.64 13.34 -7.67
N ILE A 80 -1.89 13.10 -7.27
CA ILE A 80 -2.98 12.72 -8.19
C ILE A 80 -3.35 13.87 -9.13
N PHE A 81 -3.46 15.09 -8.60
CA PHE A 81 -3.85 16.27 -9.37
C PHE A 81 -2.68 16.98 -10.04
N ASP A 82 -1.47 16.40 -9.94
CA ASP A 82 -0.27 16.88 -10.60
C ASP A 82 -0.05 18.40 -10.45
N GLU A 83 -0.19 18.93 -9.23
CA GLU A 83 -0.02 20.36 -8.96
C GLU A 83 1.46 20.82 -9.11
N HIS A 84 2.34 19.93 -9.56
CA HIS A 84 3.74 20.19 -9.92
C HIS A 84 4.05 19.91 -11.41
N GLY A 85 3.09 19.44 -12.20
CA GLY A 85 3.20 19.22 -13.64
C GLY A 85 2.96 20.51 -14.43
N GLN A 86 3.95 21.40 -14.45
CA GLN A 86 4.09 22.33 -15.58
C GLN A 86 4.41 21.50 -16.82
N SER A 87 3.44 21.36 -17.72
CA SER A 87 3.69 20.98 -19.11
C SER A 87 4.24 22.16 -19.91
#